data_AF-A0A2D8N983-F1
#
_entry.id   AF-A0A2D8N983-F1
#
_cell.length_a   1.000
_cell.length_b   1.000
_cell.length_c   1.000
_cell.angle_alpha   90.00
_cell.angle_beta   90.00
_cell.angle_gamma   90.00
#
_symmetry.space_group_name_H-M   'P 1'
#
loop_
_entity.id
_entity.type
_entity.pdbx_description
1 polymer ?
#
loop_
_entity_poly.entity_id
_entity_poly.type
_entity_poly.pdbx_seq_one_letter_code
_entity_poly.pdbx_strand_id
1 'polypeptide(L)'
;LTIDLQSDVIIKAFFGENRDVVFDIDPQGTTSSININGTIVSLFPYATSLLVGENIALTPLIDAVYGFDNCLGYLDGGFLSWKNSGNKIEIINNISPLDFTNIKDEVFTLDVRKKSETSLSSLESSIKIPLSVLESKIDHLDSNDNIYIHCAGGYRSMIAASILKRNGFNQIVDINKGFSGIQKCLINS
;
A
#
# COMPACT_ATOMS: atom_id res chain seq x y z
N LEU A 1 5.98 18.97 -45.65
CA LEU A 1 5.20 19.56 -46.76
C LEU A 1 5.93 20.82 -47.21
N THR A 2 6.23 20.96 -48.50
CA THR A 2 6.95 22.13 -49.05
C THR A 2 6.00 22.94 -49.93
N ILE A 3 5.83 24.22 -49.63
CA ILE A 3 5.19 25.20 -50.52
C ILE A 3 6.28 26.21 -50.89
N ASP A 4 6.54 26.33 -52.19
CA ASP A 4 7.58 27.17 -52.76
C ASP A 4 7.03 28.59 -53.05
N LEU A 5 7.70 29.61 -52.52
CA LEU A 5 7.44 31.01 -52.81
C LEU A 5 8.78 31.67 -53.20
N GLN A 6 9.09 31.55 -54.49
CA GLN A 6 10.01 32.37 -55.29
C GLN A 6 11.32 32.82 -54.61
N SER A 7 12.38 32.08 -54.96
CA SER A 7 13.78 32.51 -55.08
C SER A 7 14.31 33.49 -54.02
N ASP A 8 14.90 32.87 -52.99
CA ASP A 8 15.90 33.37 -52.01
C ASP A 8 15.48 33.24 -50.53
N VAL A 9 14.35 32.59 -50.23
CA VAL A 9 13.94 32.26 -48.85
C VAL A 9 13.69 30.76 -48.69
N ILE A 10 14.37 30.14 -47.72
CA ILE A 10 14.14 28.74 -47.31
C ILE A 10 13.33 28.73 -46.02
N ILE A 11 12.07 28.30 -46.08
CA ILE A 11 11.28 27.98 -44.88
C ILE A 11 11.45 26.48 -44.59
N LYS A 12 12.03 26.14 -43.44
CA LYS A 12 12.10 24.76 -42.94
C LYS A 12 10.98 24.51 -41.94
N ALA A 13 10.01 23.67 -42.30
CA ALA A 13 9.04 23.15 -41.36
C ALA A 13 9.57 21.83 -40.76
N PHE A 14 9.73 21.80 -39.44
CA PHE A 14 10.00 20.58 -38.69
C PHE A 14 8.69 20.02 -38.17
N PHE A 15 8.42 18.75 -38.47
CA PHE A 15 7.31 18.00 -37.86
C PHE A 15 7.94 17.04 -36.85
N GLY A 16 7.68 17.24 -35.56
CA GLY A 16 8.04 16.29 -34.51
C GLY A 16 7.08 15.08 -34.52
N GLU A 17 7.55 13.93 -34.04
CA GLU A 17 6.66 12.83 -33.65
C GLU A 17 5.88 13.29 -32.40
N ASN A 18 4.68 13.86 -32.58
CA ASN A 18 3.75 13.98 -31.47
C ASN A 18 3.30 12.56 -31.12
N ARG A 19 3.80 12.01 -30.02
CA ARG A 19 3.21 10.81 -29.43
C ARG A 19 2.16 11.29 -28.44
N ASP A 20 0.90 11.00 -28.75
CA ASP A 20 -0.18 11.26 -27.81
C ASP A 20 0.01 10.34 -26.60
N VAL A 21 0.15 10.94 -25.43
CA VAL A 21 0.14 10.22 -24.16
C VAL A 21 -1.26 10.35 -23.59
N VAL A 22 -1.84 9.21 -23.28
CA VAL A 22 -3.15 9.13 -22.65
C VAL A 22 -2.94 8.81 -21.18
N PHE A 23 -3.40 9.72 -20.33
CA PHE A 23 -3.51 9.52 -18.89
C PHE A 23 -4.90 8.97 -18.59
N ASP A 24 -4.98 7.98 -17.69
CA ASP A 24 -6.24 7.40 -17.25
C ASP A 24 -6.21 7.15 -15.74
N ILE A 25 -7.40 7.03 -15.14
CA ILE A 25 -7.58 6.64 -13.74
C ILE A 25 -8.43 5.37 -13.70
N ASP A 26 -7.83 4.32 -13.13
CA ASP A 26 -8.51 3.08 -12.81
C ASP A 26 -8.51 2.89 -11.28
N PRO A 27 -9.67 2.72 -10.66
CA PRO A 27 -11.03 2.67 -11.23
C PRO A 27 -11.62 4.04 -11.60
N GLN A 28 -12.50 4.03 -12.61
CA GLN A 28 -13.19 5.24 -13.09
C GLN A 28 -14.26 5.72 -12.10
N GLY A 29 -14.61 7.01 -12.16
CA GLY A 29 -15.68 7.61 -11.34
C GLY A 29 -15.23 8.20 -9.99
N THR A 30 -13.93 8.20 -9.70
CA THR A 30 -13.37 8.89 -8.53
C THR A 30 -13.36 10.41 -8.72
N THR A 31 -13.22 11.19 -7.63
CA THR A 31 -12.86 12.62 -7.72
C THR A 31 -11.34 12.85 -7.79
N SER A 32 -10.56 11.82 -8.14
CA SER A 32 -9.10 11.92 -8.21
C SER A 32 -8.69 12.81 -9.38
N SER A 33 -7.54 13.46 -9.25
CA SER A 33 -6.98 14.31 -10.29
C SER A 33 -5.48 14.11 -10.43
N ILE A 34 -4.93 14.49 -11.57
CA ILE A 34 -3.49 14.49 -11.83
C ILE A 34 -3.08 15.91 -12.15
N ASN A 35 -2.12 16.45 -11.40
CA ASN A 35 -1.44 17.68 -11.80
C ASN A 35 -0.33 17.31 -12.80
N ILE A 36 -0.48 17.78 -14.04
CA ILE A 36 0.45 17.60 -15.14
C ILE A 36 1.05 18.96 -15.47
N ASN A 37 2.33 19.16 -15.12
CA ASN A 37 3.06 20.41 -15.36
C ASN A 37 2.33 21.69 -14.85
N GLY A 38 1.65 21.60 -13.71
CA GLY A 38 0.89 22.70 -13.09
C GLY A 38 -0.60 22.74 -13.48
N THR A 39 -1.03 21.96 -14.47
CA THR A 39 -2.43 21.87 -14.89
C THR A 39 -3.12 20.72 -14.19
N ILE A 40 -4.23 20.99 -13.49
CA ILE A 40 -5.04 19.96 -12.84
C ILE A 40 -5.98 19.32 -13.86
N VAL A 41 -5.84 18.02 -14.06
CA VAL A 41 -6.70 17.20 -14.90
C VAL A 41 -7.57 16.32 -14.00
N SER A 42 -8.89 16.43 -14.11
CA SER A 42 -9.88 15.65 -13.35
C SER A 42 -10.88 14.89 -14.22
N LEU A 43 -10.71 14.95 -15.55
CA LEU A 43 -11.53 14.22 -16.52
C LEU A 43 -10.62 13.25 -17.27
N PHE A 44 -10.96 11.96 -17.22
CA PHE A 44 -10.17 10.88 -17.80
C PHE A 44 -11.03 10.03 -18.75
N PRO A 45 -10.44 9.45 -19.81
CA PRO A 45 -9.03 9.55 -20.20
C PRO A 45 -8.67 10.95 -20.75
N TYR A 46 -7.46 11.43 -20.44
CA TYR A 46 -6.93 12.70 -20.89
C TYR A 46 -5.75 12.50 -21.83
N ALA A 47 -5.86 12.96 -23.07
CA ALA A 47 -4.81 12.88 -24.06
C ALA A 47 -4.09 14.22 -24.23
N THR A 48 -2.76 14.18 -24.28
CA THR A 48 -1.93 15.34 -24.63
C THR A 48 -0.74 14.90 -25.47
N SER A 49 -0.34 15.72 -26.44
CA SER A 49 0.87 15.50 -27.23
C SER A 49 2.08 16.00 -26.46
N LEU A 50 3.14 15.19 -26.41
CA LEU A 50 4.40 15.53 -25.72
C LEU A 50 5.58 15.37 -26.69
N LEU A 51 6.60 16.21 -26.52
CA LEU A 51 7.81 16.13 -27.32
C LEU A 51 8.79 15.12 -26.74
N VAL A 52 9.52 14.43 -27.63
CA VAL A 52 10.59 13.51 -27.21
C VAL A 52 11.68 14.30 -26.47
N GLY A 53 11.97 13.90 -25.23
CA GLY A 53 12.96 14.55 -24.36
C GLY A 53 12.38 15.61 -23.41
N GLU A 54 11.07 15.84 -23.43
CA GLU A 54 10.40 16.72 -22.48
C GLU A 54 10.29 16.07 -21.09
N ASN A 55 10.63 16.81 -20.03
CA ASN A 55 10.44 16.37 -18.65
C ASN A 55 9.04 16.74 -18.18
N ILE A 56 8.34 15.80 -17.55
CA ILE A 56 6.97 16.00 -17.08
C ILE A 56 6.92 15.74 -15.58
N ALA A 57 6.38 16.71 -14.83
CA ALA A 57 6.05 16.53 -13.43
C ALA A 57 4.61 16.02 -13.32
N LEU A 58 4.44 14.86 -12.69
CA LEU A 58 3.15 14.24 -12.42
C LEU A 58 2.94 14.14 -10.92
N THR A 59 1.92 14.85 -10.42
CA THR A 59 1.53 14.78 -9.00
C THR A 59 0.08 14.33 -8.91
N PRO A 60 -0.21 13.07 -8.56
CA PRO A 60 -1.57 12.60 -8.37
C PRO A 60 -2.15 13.12 -7.06
N LEU A 61 -3.43 13.50 -7.10
CA LEU A 61 -4.27 13.77 -5.94
C LEU A 61 -5.38 12.70 -5.91
N ILE A 62 -5.28 11.78 -4.95
CA ILE A 62 -6.18 10.63 -4.86
C ILE A 62 -7.43 11.01 -4.08
N ASP A 63 -8.59 10.63 -4.62
CA ASP A 63 -9.87 10.69 -3.92
C ASP A 63 -9.83 9.85 -2.64
N ALA A 64 -9.89 10.51 -1.50
CA ALA A 64 -9.81 9.87 -0.19
C ALA A 64 -11.08 9.10 0.19
N VAL A 65 -12.21 9.37 -0.47
CA VAL A 65 -13.49 8.68 -0.23
C VAL A 65 -13.76 7.61 -1.27
N TYR A 66 -12.91 7.48 -2.29
CA TYR A 66 -13.05 6.41 -3.27
C TYR A 66 -13.02 5.03 -2.60
N GLY A 67 -14.07 4.24 -2.80
CA GLY A 67 -14.27 2.95 -2.14
C GLY A 67 -14.93 3.02 -0.76
N PHE A 68 -15.31 4.21 -0.29
CA PHE A 68 -16.09 4.44 0.93
C PHE A 68 -17.53 4.89 0.63
N ASP A 69 -18.19 4.15 -0.26
CA ASP A 69 -19.61 4.32 -0.53
C ASP A 69 -20.46 3.71 0.60
N ASN A 70 -21.70 4.19 0.78
CA ASN A 70 -22.65 3.67 1.77
C ASN A 70 -22.18 3.72 3.24
N CYS A 71 -21.51 4.79 3.64
CA CYS A 71 -21.28 5.06 5.06
C CYS A 71 -22.62 5.35 5.76
N LEU A 72 -23.26 4.31 6.32
CA LEU A 72 -24.60 4.39 6.95
C LEU A 72 -24.63 5.20 8.25
N GLY A 73 -23.46 5.47 8.83
CA GLY A 73 -23.34 6.22 10.07
C GLY A 73 -21.93 6.17 10.63
N TYR A 74 -21.78 6.73 11.81
CA TYR A 74 -20.55 6.72 12.58
C TYR A 74 -20.86 6.35 14.03
N LEU A 75 -19.83 5.98 14.78
CA LEU A 75 -19.95 5.71 16.20
C LEU A 75 -20.01 7.03 16.97
N ASP A 76 -21.20 7.43 17.41
CA ASP A 76 -21.37 8.64 18.20
C ASP A 76 -20.65 8.54 19.56
N GLY A 77 -19.82 9.53 19.87
CA GLY A 77 -18.90 9.51 21.01
C GLY A 77 -17.67 8.58 20.84
N GLY A 78 -17.48 7.99 19.66
CA GLY A 78 -16.29 7.22 19.30
C GLY A 78 -16.03 5.98 20.18
N PHE A 79 -14.79 5.49 20.15
CA PHE A 79 -14.40 4.25 20.85
C PHE A 79 -14.69 4.28 22.37
N LEU A 80 -14.57 5.44 23.02
CA LEU A 80 -14.84 5.57 24.44
C LEU A 80 -16.31 5.28 24.77
N SER A 81 -17.24 5.78 23.96
CA SER A 81 -18.68 5.49 24.09
C SER A 81 -18.96 3.99 23.95
N TRP A 82 -18.36 3.34 22.96
CA TRP A 82 -18.47 1.89 22.75
C TRP A 82 -17.97 1.09 23.96
N LYS A 83 -16.78 1.45 24.46
CA LYS A 83 -16.16 0.80 25.62
C LYS A 83 -17.01 0.98 26.89
N ASN A 84 -17.48 2.19 27.16
CA ASN A 84 -18.26 2.51 28.35
C ASN A 84 -19.66 1.88 28.34
N SER A 85 -20.18 1.53 27.16
CA SER A 85 -21.44 0.81 26.99
C SER A 85 -21.35 -0.69 27.29
N GLY A 86 -20.15 -1.19 27.66
CA GLY A 86 -19.93 -2.61 27.95
C GLY A 86 -19.88 -3.51 26.72
N ASN A 87 -19.77 -2.93 25.52
CA ASN A 87 -19.66 -3.70 24.29
C ASN A 87 -18.36 -4.50 24.25
N LYS A 88 -18.38 -5.62 23.52
CA LYS A 88 -17.21 -6.46 23.32
C LYS A 88 -16.07 -5.67 22.66
N ILE A 89 -14.87 -5.84 23.18
CA ILE A 89 -13.62 -5.35 22.61
C ILE A 89 -12.67 -6.53 22.44
N GLU A 90 -11.86 -6.47 21.38
CA GLU A 90 -10.75 -7.39 21.17
C GLU A 90 -9.44 -6.63 21.36
N ILE A 91 -8.44 -7.32 21.90
CA ILE A 91 -7.10 -6.76 22.15
C ILE A 91 -6.10 -7.59 21.35
N ILE A 92 -5.16 -6.90 20.71
CA ILE A 92 -3.99 -7.50 20.08
C ILE A 92 -2.80 -7.18 20.97
N ASN A 93 -2.09 -8.23 21.39
CA ASN A 93 -0.88 -8.09 22.18
C ASN A 93 0.28 -7.68 21.27
N ASN A 94 1.25 -6.95 21.83
CA ASN A 94 2.46 -6.56 21.10
C ASN A 94 3.70 -7.07 21.82
N ILE A 95 4.74 -7.40 21.05
CA ILE A 95 6.08 -7.72 21.54
C ILE A 95 7.09 -6.72 20.98
N SER A 96 8.13 -6.39 21.75
CA SER A 96 9.22 -5.56 21.24
C SER A 96 10.12 -6.38 20.28
N PRO A 97 10.81 -5.74 19.32
CA PRO A 97 11.78 -6.45 18.48
C PRO A 97 12.86 -7.19 19.29
N LEU A 98 13.32 -6.61 20.39
CA LEU A 98 14.36 -7.18 21.23
C LEU A 98 13.88 -8.46 21.93
N ASP A 99 12.69 -8.41 22.53
CA ASP A 99 12.12 -9.59 23.20
C ASP A 99 11.79 -10.68 22.17
N PHE A 100 11.30 -10.29 20.99
CA PHE A 100 11.06 -11.22 19.90
C PHE A 100 12.36 -11.92 19.44
N THR A 101 13.48 -11.19 19.30
CA THR A 101 14.74 -11.82 18.87
C THR A 101 15.25 -12.91 19.81
N ASN A 102 14.86 -12.89 21.08
CA ASN A 102 15.23 -13.93 22.05
C ASN A 102 14.45 -15.23 21.88
N ILE A 103 13.28 -15.19 21.22
CA ILE A 103 12.37 -16.34 21.06
C ILE A 103 12.09 -16.69 19.59
N LYS A 104 12.69 -15.97 18.64
CA LYS A 104 12.36 -16.00 17.20
C LYS A 104 12.44 -17.38 16.55
N ASP A 105 13.24 -18.28 17.11
CA ASP A 105 13.45 -19.64 16.59
C ASP A 105 12.51 -20.67 17.23
N GLU A 106 11.74 -20.25 18.25
CA GLU A 106 10.82 -21.10 19.02
C GLU A 106 9.34 -20.78 18.74
N VAL A 107 9.07 -19.74 17.95
CA VAL A 107 7.71 -19.22 17.73
C VAL A 107 7.30 -19.24 16.26
N PHE A 108 6.01 -19.44 16.03
CA PHE A 108 5.41 -19.32 14.71
C PHE A 108 5.36 -17.86 14.28
N THR A 109 6.14 -17.51 13.25
CA THR A 109 6.25 -16.13 12.75
C THR A 109 5.62 -15.99 11.37
N LEU A 110 4.73 -15.01 11.21
CA LEU A 110 4.07 -14.66 9.96
C LEU A 110 4.56 -13.31 9.42
N ASP A 111 5.22 -13.33 8.26
CA ASP A 111 5.63 -12.14 7.51
C ASP A 111 4.58 -11.78 6.46
N VAL A 112 3.93 -10.62 6.64
CA VAL A 112 2.86 -10.14 5.74
C VAL A 112 3.32 -9.10 4.72
N ARG A 113 4.63 -8.92 4.53
CA ARG A 113 5.20 -8.03 3.51
C ARG A 113 4.94 -8.55 2.10
N LYS A 114 5.14 -7.67 1.11
CA LYS A 114 5.10 -8.05 -0.31
C LYS A 114 6.23 -9.02 -0.62
N LYS A 115 6.02 -9.89 -1.62
CA LYS A 115 7.05 -10.83 -2.09
C LYS A 115 8.38 -10.15 -2.43
N SER A 116 8.31 -8.97 -3.06
CA SER A 116 9.48 -8.15 -3.41
C SER A 116 10.29 -7.68 -2.20
N GLU A 117 9.65 -7.49 -1.04
CA GLU A 117 10.34 -7.12 0.20
C GLU A 117 11.00 -8.35 0.83
N THR A 118 10.28 -9.48 0.89
CA THR A 118 10.78 -10.73 1.50
C THR A 118 11.89 -11.39 0.70
N SER A 119 11.92 -11.20 -0.63
CA SER A 119 12.98 -11.70 -1.50
C SER A 119 14.32 -10.98 -1.32
N LEU A 120 14.29 -9.75 -0.81
CA LEU A 120 15.50 -8.98 -0.52
C LEU A 120 16.11 -9.38 0.83
N SER A 121 15.26 -9.52 1.85
CA SER A 121 15.66 -9.97 3.18
C SER A 121 14.43 -10.35 3.99
N SER A 122 14.52 -11.46 4.74
CA SER A 122 13.45 -11.95 5.62
C SER A 122 14.02 -12.82 6.73
N LEU A 123 13.18 -13.15 7.71
CA LEU A 123 13.51 -14.19 8.69
C LEU A 123 13.39 -15.56 8.01
N GLU A 124 14.39 -16.42 8.20
CA GLU A 124 14.41 -17.74 7.57
C GLU A 124 13.24 -18.61 8.04
N SER A 125 12.98 -18.64 9.35
CA SER A 125 11.92 -19.42 9.99
C SER A 125 10.50 -18.89 9.76
N SER A 126 10.32 -17.70 9.17
CA SER A 126 8.98 -17.12 9.01
C SER A 126 8.21 -17.67 7.82
N ILE A 127 6.90 -17.88 8.00
CA ILE A 127 5.97 -18.12 6.91
C ILE A 127 5.62 -16.78 6.25
N LYS A 128 5.61 -16.77 4.92
CA LYS A 128 5.51 -15.55 4.10
C LYS A 128 4.18 -15.55 3.35
N ILE A 129 3.19 -14.82 3.87
CA ILE A 129 1.88 -14.66 3.25
C ILE A 129 1.59 -13.15 3.15
N PRO A 130 1.77 -12.53 1.97
CA PRO A 130 1.52 -11.10 1.80
C PRO A 130 0.10 -10.71 2.23
N LEU A 131 -0.04 -9.56 2.89
CA LEU A 131 -1.33 -9.05 3.36
C LEU A 131 -2.41 -9.08 2.26
N SER A 132 -2.06 -8.76 1.02
CA SER A 132 -2.98 -8.69 -0.13
C SER A 132 -3.65 -10.03 -0.48
N VAL A 133 -3.11 -11.16 -0.02
CA VAL A 133 -3.65 -12.50 -0.27
C VAL A 133 -3.93 -13.27 1.02
N LEU A 134 -3.75 -12.64 2.19
CA LEU A 134 -3.85 -13.30 3.49
C LEU A 134 -5.21 -13.95 3.71
N GLU A 135 -6.29 -13.21 3.44
CA GLU A 135 -7.66 -13.70 3.64
C GLU A 135 -7.97 -14.91 2.76
N SER A 136 -7.55 -14.90 1.49
CA SER A 136 -7.69 -16.05 0.58
C SER A 136 -6.82 -17.27 0.93
N LYS A 137 -5.86 -17.10 1.85
CA LYS A 137 -4.89 -18.13 2.24
C LYS A 137 -5.00 -18.50 3.71
N ILE A 138 -6.06 -18.09 4.37
CA ILE A 138 -6.21 -18.24 5.81
C ILE A 138 -6.25 -19.71 6.24
N ASP A 139 -6.78 -20.58 5.37
CA ASP A 139 -6.85 -22.04 5.58
C ASP A 139 -5.46 -22.72 5.62
N HIS A 140 -4.40 -22.02 5.24
CA HIS A 140 -3.02 -22.50 5.39
C HIS A 140 -2.44 -22.25 6.78
N LEU A 141 -3.18 -21.61 7.68
CA LEU A 141 -2.78 -21.30 9.04
C LEU A 141 -3.64 -22.09 10.03
N ASP A 142 -3.04 -22.58 11.12
CA ASP A 142 -3.81 -23.19 12.21
C ASP A 142 -4.27 -22.10 13.19
N SER A 143 -5.58 -22.00 13.41
CA SER A 143 -6.18 -21.06 14.36
C SER A 143 -5.77 -21.29 15.82
N ASN A 144 -5.21 -22.45 16.14
CA ASN A 144 -4.69 -22.78 17.47
C ASN A 144 -3.24 -22.34 17.68
N ASP A 145 -2.51 -21.96 16.62
CA ASP A 145 -1.14 -21.50 16.74
C ASP A 145 -1.07 -20.13 17.43
N ASN A 146 0.00 -19.90 18.19
CA ASN A 146 0.34 -18.58 18.68
C ASN A 146 1.16 -17.85 17.61
N ILE A 147 0.50 -16.95 16.89
CA ILE A 147 1.06 -16.32 15.69
C ILE A 147 1.70 -14.98 16.02
N TYR A 148 3.00 -14.86 15.74
CA TYR A 148 3.76 -13.62 15.82
C TYR A 148 3.82 -12.96 14.44
N ILE A 149 3.18 -11.80 14.29
CA ILE A 149 3.00 -11.16 12.97
C ILE A 149 3.91 -9.95 12.85
N HIS A 150 4.56 -9.80 11.69
CA HIS A 150 5.23 -8.55 11.35
C HIS A 150 5.04 -8.17 9.89
N CYS A 151 5.19 -6.87 9.62
CA CYS A 151 5.41 -6.36 8.27
C CYS A 151 6.75 -5.63 8.21
N ALA A 152 6.90 -4.58 7.39
CA ALA A 152 8.11 -3.75 7.40
C ALA A 152 8.22 -2.90 8.68
N GLY A 153 7.13 -2.21 9.08
CA GLY A 153 7.15 -1.21 10.15
C GLY A 153 6.03 -1.28 11.20
N GLY A 154 5.09 -2.24 11.09
CA GLY A 154 4.00 -2.49 12.05
C GLY A 154 2.57 -2.22 11.54
N TYR A 155 2.38 -1.32 10.57
CA TYR A 155 1.02 -0.95 10.13
C TYR A 155 0.25 -2.10 9.45
N ARG A 156 0.86 -2.77 8.48
CA ARG A 156 0.22 -3.88 7.75
C ARG A 156 0.00 -5.12 8.62
N SER A 157 0.83 -5.32 9.64
CA SER A 157 0.72 -6.45 10.55
C SER A 157 -0.42 -6.27 11.55
N MET A 158 -0.72 -5.03 11.97
CA MET A 158 -1.98 -4.71 12.66
C MET A 158 -3.22 -5.02 11.83
N ILE A 159 -3.22 -4.69 10.53
CA ILE A 159 -4.34 -5.04 9.64
C ILE A 159 -4.47 -6.57 9.54
N ALA A 160 -3.36 -7.28 9.33
CA ALA A 160 -3.34 -8.75 9.28
C ALA A 160 -3.88 -9.38 10.58
N ALA A 161 -3.45 -8.88 11.73
CA ALA A 161 -3.92 -9.33 13.04
C ALA A 161 -5.44 -9.15 13.19
N SER A 162 -5.99 -8.02 12.72
CA SER A 162 -7.44 -7.76 12.71
C SER A 162 -8.21 -8.74 11.83
N ILE A 163 -7.69 -9.03 10.62
CA ILE A 163 -8.28 -10.01 9.69
C ILE A 163 -8.29 -11.40 10.34
N LEU A 164 -7.18 -11.83 10.91
CA LEU A 164 -7.06 -13.14 11.56
C LEU A 164 -7.97 -13.25 12.79
N LYS A 165 -8.02 -12.22 13.66
CA LYS A 165 -8.93 -12.18 14.81
C LYS A 165 -10.40 -12.33 14.40
N ARG A 166 -10.82 -11.63 13.33
CA ARG A 166 -12.17 -11.75 12.78
C ARG A 166 -12.49 -13.18 12.32
N ASN A 167 -11.48 -13.91 11.87
CA ASN A 167 -11.59 -15.29 11.39
C ASN A 167 -11.26 -16.35 12.46
N GLY A 168 -11.31 -15.98 13.75
CA GLY A 168 -11.25 -16.95 14.86
C GLY A 168 -9.84 -17.23 15.40
N PHE A 169 -8.80 -16.55 14.92
CA PHE A 169 -7.45 -16.67 15.46
C PHE A 169 -7.32 -15.86 16.76
N ASN A 170 -7.24 -16.56 17.88
CA ASN A 170 -7.30 -15.93 19.19
C ASN A 170 -5.92 -15.56 19.75
N GLN A 171 -4.86 -16.25 19.34
CA GLN A 171 -3.51 -16.11 19.85
C GLN A 171 -2.64 -15.36 18.83
N ILE A 172 -2.73 -14.03 18.86
CA ILE A 172 -1.98 -13.15 17.95
C ILE A 172 -1.15 -12.15 18.75
N VAL A 173 0.12 -12.05 18.38
CA VAL A 173 1.05 -11.05 18.89
C VAL A 173 1.67 -10.30 17.72
N ASP A 174 1.57 -8.98 17.70
CA ASP A 174 2.26 -8.17 16.68
C ASP A 174 3.64 -7.74 17.15
N ILE A 175 4.60 -7.80 16.23
CA ILE A 175 5.97 -7.40 16.49
C ILE A 175 6.11 -5.93 16.14
N ASN A 176 6.23 -5.10 17.19
CA ASN A 176 6.35 -3.66 17.09
C ASN A 176 7.50 -3.26 16.16
N LYS A 177 7.32 -2.20 15.36
CA LYS A 177 8.33 -1.71 14.38
C LYS A 177 8.70 -2.70 13.27
N GLY A 178 8.02 -3.86 13.21
CA GLY A 178 8.17 -4.86 12.16
C GLY A 178 9.60 -5.33 11.91
N PHE A 179 9.85 -5.76 10.67
CA PHE A 179 11.14 -6.26 10.22
C PHE A 179 12.28 -5.24 10.39
N SER A 180 12.00 -3.95 10.20
CA SER A 180 13.00 -2.89 10.43
C SER A 180 13.48 -2.85 11.88
N GLY A 181 12.57 -3.03 12.85
CA GLY A 181 12.91 -3.14 14.26
C GLY A 181 13.74 -4.38 14.56
N ILE A 182 13.31 -5.53 14.02
CA ILE A 182 13.98 -6.83 14.22
C ILE A 182 15.41 -6.79 13.67
N GLN A 183 15.58 -6.33 12.43
CA GLN A 183 16.90 -6.22 11.79
C GLN A 183 17.85 -5.32 12.57
N LYS A 184 17.34 -4.20 13.11
CA LYS A 184 18.15 -3.32 13.96
C LYS A 184 18.63 -4.02 15.23
N CYS A 185 17.80 -4.85 15.87
CA CYS A 185 18.21 -5.63 17.03
C CYS A 185 19.28 -6.66 16.65
N LEU A 186 19.06 -7.44 15.58
CA LEU A 186 20.00 -8.48 15.13
C LEU A 186 21.38 -7.96 14.73
N ILE A 187 21.50 -6.74 14.21
CA ILE A 187 22.79 -6.12 13.86
C ILE A 187 23.57 -5.66 15.10
N ASN A 188 22.86 -5.31 16.18
CA ASN A 188 23.46 -4.79 17.42
C ASN A 188 23.57 -5.87 18.52
N SER A 189 23.34 -7.14 18.18
CA SER A 189 23.45 -8.31 19.06
C SER A 189 24.80 -8.99 18.84
#